data_AF-A0A971TH27-F1
#
_entry.id   AF-A0A971TH27-F1
#
_cell.length_a   1.000
_cell.length_b   1.000
_cell.length_c   1.000
_cell.angle_alpha   90.00
_cell.angle_beta   90.00
_cell.angle_gamma   90.00
#
_symmetry.space_group_name_H-M   'P 1'
#
loop_
_entity.id
_entity.type
_entity.pdbx_description
1 polymer ?
#
loop_
_entity_poly.entity_id
_entity_poly.type
_entity_poly.pdbx_seq_one_letter_code
_entity_poly.pdbx_strand_id
1 'polypeptide(L)'
;MLYIQETLLIDLIMLILFIFIVLLIIKGIYNKSEFKNIKLQNIITNKIKVNNSYISIKNNKLRNEYINLHGVSRMEAAATLDRQIDALKNKHPNKNMTWYIEKAIHDLKRDRRV
;
A
#
# COMPACT_ATOMS: atom_id res chain seq x y z
N MET A 1 -9.48 59.01 -37.30
CA MET A 1 -9.34 57.58 -37.66
C MET A 1 -8.22 56.89 -36.87
N LEU A 2 -7.06 57.54 -36.65
CA LEU A 2 -5.96 57.02 -35.81
C LEU A 2 -6.35 56.66 -34.36
N TYR A 3 -7.17 57.48 -33.69
CA TYR A 3 -7.54 57.30 -32.28
C TYR A 3 -8.34 56.01 -31.97
N ILE A 4 -9.18 55.55 -32.93
CA ILE A 4 -9.97 54.32 -32.79
C ILE A 4 -9.07 53.09 -32.93
N GLN A 5 -8.03 53.19 -33.76
CA GLN A 5 -7.11 52.09 -34.02
C GLN A 5 -6.12 51.89 -32.85
N GLU A 6 -5.71 52.97 -32.19
CA GLU A 6 -4.87 52.93 -30.99
C GLU A 6 -5.60 52.36 -29.76
N THR A 7 -6.87 52.74 -29.56
CA THR A 7 -7.70 52.20 -28.46
C THR A 7 -7.98 50.70 -28.62
N LEU A 8 -8.30 50.24 -29.83
CA LEU A 8 -8.45 48.80 -30.14
C LEU A 8 -7.17 48.00 -29.90
N LEU A 9 -6.00 48.59 -30.18
CA LEU A 9 -4.70 47.94 -29.93
C LEU A 9 -4.43 47.78 -28.43
N ILE A 10 -4.73 48.82 -27.64
CA ILE A 10 -4.58 48.79 -26.18
C ILE A 10 -5.53 47.74 -25.57
N ASP A 11 -6.79 47.69 -26.01
CA ASP A 11 -7.76 46.71 -25.53
C ASP A 11 -7.33 45.27 -25.85
N LEU A 12 -6.75 45.03 -27.03
CA LEU A 12 -6.21 43.72 -27.41
C LEU A 12 -5.02 43.31 -26.53
N ILE A 13 -4.11 44.24 -26.22
CA ILE A 13 -2.97 43.98 -25.32
C ILE A 13 -3.46 43.66 -23.91
N MET A 14 -4.45 44.39 -23.41
CA MET A 14 -5.05 44.15 -22.09
C MET A 14 -5.74 42.79 -22.01
N LEU A 15 -6.43 42.37 -23.08
CA LEU A 15 -7.06 41.04 -23.17
C LEU A 15 -6.01 39.92 -23.13
N ILE A 16 -4.90 40.06 -23.87
CA ILE A 16 -3.81 39.07 -23.88
C ILE A 16 -3.20 38.94 -22.49
N LEU A 17 -2.91 40.06 -21.81
CA LEU A 17 -2.39 40.07 -20.45
C LEU A 17 -3.34 39.38 -19.47
N PHE A 18 -4.64 39.65 -19.59
CA PHE A 18 -5.64 39.01 -18.75
C PHE A 18 -5.67 37.48 -18.94
N ILE A 19 -5.61 37.00 -20.19
CA ILE A 19 -5.54 35.56 -20.49
C ILE A 19 -4.30 34.92 -19.86
N PHE A 20 -3.14 35.57 -19.95
CA PHE A 20 -1.92 35.07 -19.33
C PHE A 20 -2.03 34.96 -17.81
N ILE A 21 -2.62 35.96 -17.14
CA ILE A 21 -2.84 35.94 -15.69
C ILE A 21 -3.76 34.77 -15.30
N VAL A 22 -4.85 34.55 -16.04
CA VAL A 22 -5.78 33.44 -15.79
C VAL A 22 -5.07 32.09 -15.93
N LEU A 23 -4.25 31.91 -16.98
CA LEU A 23 -3.49 30.68 -17.18
C LEU A 23 -2.50 30.41 -16.03
N LEU A 24 -1.83 31.44 -15.52
CA LEU A 24 -0.93 31.31 -14.37
C LEU A 24 -1.67 30.89 -13.09
N ILE A 25 -2.87 31.46 -12.84
CA ILE A 25 -3.70 31.08 -11.69
C ILE A 25 -4.14 29.62 -11.79
N ILE A 26 -4.63 29.19 -12.96
CA ILE A 26 -5.04 27.80 -13.20
C ILE A 26 -3.87 26.84 -12.96
N LYS A 27 -2.68 27.17 -13.51
CA LYS A 27 -1.46 26.36 -13.32
C LYS A 27 -1.07 26.28 -11.85
N GLY A 28 -1.15 27.39 -11.10
CA GLY A 28 -0.85 27.42 -9.68
C GLY A 28 -1.80 26.54 -8.84
N ILE A 29 -3.10 26.57 -9.14
CA ILE A 29 -4.11 25.74 -8.47
C ILE A 29 -3.87 24.26 -8.77
N TYR A 30 -3.62 23.91 -10.04
CA TYR A 30 -3.36 22.53 -10.45
C TYR A 30 -2.10 21.97 -9.78
N ASN A 31 -1.00 22.72 -9.77
CA ASN A 31 0.25 22.26 -9.17
C ASN A 31 0.11 22.04 -7.64
N LYS A 32 -0.68 22.87 -6.95
CA LYS A 32 -0.98 22.72 -5.52
C LYS A 32 -1.80 21.46 -5.23
N SER A 33 -2.79 21.15 -6.08
CA SER A 33 -3.59 19.92 -5.92
C SER A 33 -2.77 18.67 -6.22
N GLU A 34 -1.94 18.71 -7.27
CA GLU A 34 -1.02 17.63 -7.64
C GLU A 34 -0.02 17.32 -6.51
N PHE A 35 0.63 18.34 -5.93
CA PHE A 35 1.54 18.14 -4.81
C PHE A 35 0.88 17.49 -3.59
N LYS A 36 -0.35 17.92 -3.25
CA LYS A 36 -1.13 17.33 -2.14
C LYS A 36 -1.45 15.86 -2.42
N ASN A 37 -1.82 15.53 -3.66
CA ASN A 37 -2.12 14.17 -4.07
C ASN A 37 -0.87 13.27 -4.00
N ILE A 38 0.28 13.73 -4.49
CA ILE A 38 1.56 13.00 -4.41
C ILE A 38 1.94 12.73 -2.94
N LYS A 39 1.82 13.74 -2.06
CA LYS A 39 2.12 13.58 -0.63
C LYS A 39 1.20 12.53 0.02
N LEU A 40 -0.10 12.56 -0.30
CA LEU A 40 -1.06 11.60 0.23
C LEU A 40 -0.76 10.17 -0.25
N GLN A 41 -0.47 10.00 -1.54
CA GLN A 41 -0.08 8.71 -2.11
C GLN A 41 1.17 8.15 -1.41
N ASN A 42 2.19 8.98 -1.20
CA ASN A 42 3.41 8.58 -0.50
C ASN A 42 3.17 8.16 0.96
N ILE A 43 2.24 8.82 1.67
CA ILE A 43 1.88 8.43 3.04
C ILE A 43 1.18 7.06 3.03
N ILE A 44 0.26 6.84 2.09
CA ILE A 44 -0.49 5.57 1.95
C ILE A 44 0.46 4.43 1.61
N THR A 45 1.34 4.60 0.61
CA THR A 45 2.29 3.57 0.19
C THR A 45 3.26 3.22 1.32
N ASN A 46 3.79 4.21 2.03
CA ASN A 46 4.65 3.97 3.19
C ASN A 46 3.92 3.22 4.30
N LYS A 47 2.67 3.59 4.60
CA LYS A 47 1.85 2.88 5.61
C LYS A 47 1.63 1.41 5.21
N ILE A 48 1.33 1.14 3.95
CA ILE A 48 1.17 -0.23 3.43
C ILE A 48 2.49 -1.02 3.57
N LYS A 49 3.62 -0.41 3.20
CA LYS A 49 4.94 -1.04 3.32
C LYS A 49 5.28 -1.42 4.76
N VAL A 50 5.03 -0.51 5.72
CA VAL A 50 5.25 -0.75 7.15
C VAL A 50 4.35 -1.88 7.65
N ASN A 51 3.06 -1.88 7.29
CA ASN A 51 2.12 -2.93 7.66
C ASN A 51 2.55 -4.30 7.12
N ASN A 52 2.95 -4.37 5.85
CA ASN A 52 3.43 -5.61 5.23
C ASN A 52 4.70 -6.13 5.93
N SER A 53 5.62 -5.23 6.30
CA SER A 53 6.80 -5.57 7.09
C SER A 53 6.41 -6.18 8.45
N TYR A 54 5.52 -5.53 9.20
CA TYR A 54 5.04 -6.06 10.48
C TYR A 54 4.39 -7.44 10.34
N ILE A 55 3.54 -7.64 9.33
CA ILE A 55 2.91 -8.93 9.05
C ILE A 55 3.96 -10.00 8.73
N SER A 56 4.99 -9.69 7.94
CA SER A 56 6.09 -10.62 7.66
C SER A 56 6.89 -10.99 8.91
N ILE A 57 7.18 -10.02 9.79
CA ILE A 57 7.89 -10.27 11.06
C ILE A 57 7.05 -11.17 11.95
N LYS A 58 5.75 -10.90 12.07
CA LYS A 58 4.81 -11.74 12.84
C LYS A 58 4.78 -13.17 12.28
N ASN A 59 4.63 -13.33 10.97
CA ASN A 59 4.59 -14.64 10.34
C ASN A 59 5.89 -15.42 10.54
N ASN A 60 7.04 -14.75 10.48
CA ASN A 60 8.34 -15.40 10.73
C ASN A 60 8.47 -15.86 12.18
N LYS A 61 7.99 -15.06 13.15
CA LYS A 61 7.95 -15.47 14.56
C LYS A 61 7.07 -16.70 14.77
N LEU A 62 5.88 -16.71 14.17
CA LEU A 62 4.96 -17.85 14.25
C LEU A 62 5.54 -19.10 13.59
N ARG A 63 6.19 -18.97 12.42
CA ARG A 63 6.89 -20.10 11.78
C ARG A 63 7.97 -20.69 12.69
N ASN A 64 8.75 -19.84 13.35
CA ASN A 64 9.73 -20.29 14.33
C ASN A 64 9.08 -20.98 15.54
N GLU A 65 7.95 -20.46 16.03
CA GLU A 65 7.20 -21.11 17.11
C GLU A 65 6.72 -22.50 16.71
N TYR A 66 6.14 -22.65 15.52
CA TYR A 66 5.74 -23.95 15.00
C TYR A 66 6.91 -24.93 14.92
N ILE A 67 8.04 -24.49 14.37
CA ILE A 67 9.26 -25.32 14.26
C ILE A 67 9.70 -25.80 15.64
N ASN A 68 9.76 -24.90 16.62
CA ASN A 68 10.15 -25.23 17.99
C ASN A 68 9.15 -26.19 18.66
N LEU A 69 7.87 -26.06 18.35
CA LEU A 69 6.81 -26.94 18.86
C LEU A 69 6.79 -28.30 18.16
N HIS A 70 7.25 -28.44 16.93
CA HIS A 70 7.14 -29.71 16.22
C HIS A 70 8.14 -30.75 16.73
N GLY A 71 9.31 -30.31 17.20
CA GLY A 71 10.31 -31.21 17.82
C GLY A 71 11.13 -32.07 16.83
N VAL A 72 10.97 -31.87 15.52
CA VAL A 72 11.80 -32.48 14.47
C VAL A 72 12.83 -31.48 13.94
N SER A 73 13.60 -31.87 12.93
CA SER A 73 14.55 -30.97 12.28
C SER A 73 13.86 -29.70 11.75
N ARG A 74 14.59 -28.57 11.75
CA ARG A 74 14.06 -27.28 11.29
C ARG A 74 13.48 -27.35 9.87
N MET A 75 14.18 -28.04 8.97
CA MET A 75 13.78 -28.17 7.57
C MET A 75 12.50 -28.99 7.43
N GLU A 76 12.42 -30.11 8.14
CA GLU A 76 11.25 -30.98 8.09
C GLU A 76 10.02 -30.31 8.69
N ALA A 77 10.16 -29.65 9.84
CA ALA A 77 9.08 -28.90 10.46
C ALA A 77 8.58 -27.77 9.54
N ALA A 78 9.48 -27.05 8.86
CA ALA A 78 9.12 -26.02 7.91
C ALA A 78 8.33 -26.60 6.70
N ALA A 79 8.81 -27.71 6.13
CA ALA A 79 8.13 -28.38 5.03
C ALA A 79 6.74 -28.90 5.43
N THR A 80 6.60 -29.48 6.63
CA THR A 80 5.32 -29.93 7.16
C THR A 80 4.35 -28.76 7.37
N LEU A 81 4.84 -27.64 7.91
CA LEU A 81 4.03 -26.42 8.05
C LEU A 81 3.51 -25.93 6.70
N ASP A 82 4.34 -25.88 5.67
CA ASP A 82 3.91 -25.42 4.35
C ASP A 82 2.82 -26.32 3.75
N ARG A 83 2.96 -27.65 3.88
CA ARG A 83 1.91 -28.60 3.48
C ARG A 83 0.60 -28.38 4.26
N GLN A 84 0.69 -28.15 5.57
CA GLN A 84 -0.49 -27.87 6.41
C GLN A 84 -1.16 -26.57 6.00
N ILE A 85 -0.39 -25.52 5.72
CA ILE A 85 -0.90 -24.23 5.24
C ILE A 85 -1.65 -24.43 3.92
N ASP A 86 -1.10 -25.20 2.98
CA ASP A 86 -1.75 -25.43 1.69
C ASP A 86 -3.04 -26.24 1.83
N ALA A 87 -3.06 -27.25 2.69
CA ALA A 87 -4.29 -27.97 3.04
C ALA A 87 -5.33 -27.04 3.70
N LEU A 88 -4.89 -26.12 4.57
CA LEU A 88 -5.77 -25.15 5.23
C LEU A 88 -6.30 -24.09 4.27
N LYS A 89 -5.52 -23.64 3.27
CA LYS A 89 -5.99 -22.73 2.22
C LYS A 89 -7.12 -23.35 1.41
N ASN A 90 -7.02 -24.64 1.11
CA ASN A 90 -8.07 -25.36 0.38
C ASN A 90 -9.36 -25.48 1.22
N LYS A 91 -9.25 -25.72 2.53
CA LYS A 91 -10.40 -25.84 3.44
C LYS A 91 -11.01 -24.49 3.82
N HIS A 92 -10.19 -23.46 3.96
CA HIS A 92 -10.57 -22.14 4.44
C HIS A 92 -9.98 -21.07 3.51
N PRO A 93 -10.56 -20.87 2.32
CA PRO A 93 -10.09 -19.84 1.40
C PRO A 93 -10.27 -18.44 2.00
N ASN A 94 -9.50 -17.47 1.50
CA ASN A 94 -9.56 -16.05 1.87
C ASN A 94 -9.12 -15.70 3.31
N LYS A 95 -8.40 -16.58 4.01
CA LYS A 95 -7.73 -16.20 5.26
C LYS A 95 -6.34 -15.65 4.96
N ASN A 96 -5.85 -14.80 5.87
CA ASN A 96 -4.48 -14.28 5.76
C ASN A 96 -3.46 -15.35 6.21
N MET A 97 -2.21 -15.18 5.78
CA MET A 97 -1.12 -16.13 6.11
C MET A 97 -0.94 -16.31 7.62
N THR A 98 -1.10 -15.24 8.39
CA THR A 98 -0.98 -15.25 9.84
C THR A 98 -1.97 -16.24 10.47
N TRP A 99 -3.23 -16.21 10.04
CA TRP A 99 -4.26 -17.11 10.51
C TRP A 99 -3.93 -18.58 10.19
N TYR A 100 -3.42 -18.87 8.99
CA TYR A 100 -3.04 -20.24 8.63
C TYR A 100 -1.93 -20.79 9.52
N ILE A 101 -0.90 -19.99 9.82
CA ILE A 101 0.19 -20.41 10.71
C ILE A 101 -0.32 -20.56 12.15
N GLU A 102 -1.10 -19.62 12.66
CA GLU A 102 -1.71 -19.70 14.00
C GLU A 102 -2.60 -20.94 14.15
N LYS A 103 -3.37 -21.28 13.10
CA LYS A 103 -4.22 -22.47 13.08
C LYS A 103 -3.39 -23.76 13.10
N ALA A 104 -2.33 -23.84 12.30
CA ALA A 104 -1.42 -24.98 12.32
C ALA A 104 -0.76 -25.17 13.70
N ILE A 105 -0.32 -24.09 14.35
CA ILE A 105 0.22 -24.12 15.72
C ILE A 105 -0.85 -24.60 16.72
N HIS A 106 -2.07 -24.09 16.62
CA HIS A 106 -3.17 -24.49 17.51
C HIS A 106 -3.44 -25.99 17.42
N ASP A 107 -3.53 -26.53 16.21
CA ASP A 107 -3.81 -27.94 15.98
C ASP A 107 -2.64 -28.81 16.47
N LEU A 108 -1.39 -28.40 16.22
CA LEU A 108 -0.20 -29.07 16.76
C LEU A 108 -0.19 -29.09 18.30
N LYS A 109 -0.53 -27.97 18.95
CA LYS A 109 -0.62 -27.89 20.42
C LYS A 109 -1.73 -28.79 20.97
N ARG A 110 -2.86 -28.89 20.27
CA ARG A 110 -3.97 -29.75 20.66
C ARG A 110 -3.56 -31.21 20.60
N ASP A 111 -2.92 -31.63 19.51
CA ASP A 111 -2.53 -33.02 19.29
C ASP A 111 -1.44 -33.47 20.29
N ARG A 112 -0.62 -32.54 20.79
CA ARG A 112 0.38 -32.77 21.85
C ARG A 112 -0.16 -32.83 23.29
N ARG A 113 -1.42 -32.45 23.51
CA ARG A 113 -2.06 -32.53 24.86
C ARG A 113 -2.67 -33.89 25.15
N VAL A 114 -2.62 -34.80 24.17
CA VAL A 114 -3.01 -36.21 24.27
C VAL A 114 -1.77 -37.03 24.60
#